data_AF-A0A8E4ERX6-F1
#
_entry.id   AF-A0A8E4ERX6-F1
#
_cell.length_a   1.000
_cell.length_b   1.000
_cell.length_c   1.000
_cell.angle_alpha   90.00
_cell.angle_beta   90.00
_cell.angle_gamma   90.00
#
_symmetry.space_group_name_H-M   'P 1'
#
loop_
_entity.id
_entity.type
_entity.pdbx_description
1 polymer ?
#
loop_
_entity_poly.entity_id
_entity_poly.type
_entity_poly.pdbx_seq_one_letter_code
_entity_poly.pdbx_strand_id
1 'polypeptide(L)'
;MNDGTSLLLRMGVVVMLTGSSLPISATAAAPVLLEQVPSDAVVDIASLQWVAPRFSADAAERARWDSLLAWARGPASEAETKRLREAFADRGVDASALPRGCYGNHRCALVVSAEATAADVASLDAFVTAARQAQPYVATYRQVATAVDAIHKVRDDADSATKDAKELGRRFAQDQVLRYAFDSLPGHGEEAIGTPTFALYAFALEADLRLLDDSNILYAEEQIARYGGWPAPPRISEDMQQQLWALVQHGDHRPELQYDALQALQRSYEGRALPRQYAFLHDRVMLKLTGRQRYGTQVTCVDGKRVAQPLDGSGDVDALRTSVGMDSLADYLKDFPSCTAAP
;
A
#
# COMPACT_ATOMS: atom_id res chain seq x y z
N MET A 1 -63.11 -65.45 32.87
CA MET A 1 -63.54 -64.78 34.12
C MET A 1 -62.34 -64.06 34.68
N ASN A 2 -62.56 -62.81 35.10
CA ASN A 2 -61.66 -61.85 35.74
C ASN A 2 -60.58 -61.15 34.90
N ASP A 3 -61.00 -59.95 34.46
CA ASP A 3 -60.30 -58.65 34.47
C ASP A 3 -59.02 -58.53 35.31
N GLY A 4 -58.08 -57.73 34.78
CA GLY A 4 -56.88 -57.29 35.47
C GLY A 4 -56.11 -56.24 34.68
N THR A 5 -56.56 -55.00 34.77
CA THR A 5 -55.95 -53.76 34.25
C THR A 5 -54.52 -53.57 34.77
N SER A 6 -53.57 -53.22 33.89
CA SER A 6 -52.35 -52.50 34.30
C SER A 6 -51.90 -51.53 33.21
N LEU A 7 -52.14 -50.25 33.50
CA LEU A 7 -51.80 -49.08 32.71
C LEU A 7 -50.30 -48.75 32.96
N LEU A 8 -49.41 -49.02 32.00
CA LEU A 8 -48.02 -48.59 32.08
C LEU A 8 -47.84 -47.27 31.33
N LEU A 9 -47.68 -46.19 32.11
CA LEU A 9 -47.36 -44.83 31.69
C LEU A 9 -45.94 -44.80 31.08
N ARG A 10 -45.83 -44.47 29.78
CA ARG A 10 -44.54 -44.18 29.14
C ARG A 10 -44.18 -42.70 29.37
N MET A 11 -43.24 -42.42 30.27
CA MET A 11 -42.60 -41.09 30.36
C MET A 11 -41.69 -40.88 29.15
N GLY A 12 -42.12 -40.02 28.22
CA GLY A 12 -41.27 -39.49 27.17
C GLY A 12 -40.35 -38.41 27.73
N VAL A 13 -39.04 -38.65 27.67
CA VAL A 13 -38.03 -37.63 27.97
C VAL A 13 -37.97 -36.66 26.78
N VAL A 14 -38.43 -35.44 27.00
CA VAL A 14 -38.26 -34.33 26.05
C VAL A 14 -36.86 -33.75 26.25
N VAL A 15 -35.95 -34.04 25.32
CA VAL A 15 -34.64 -33.38 25.24
C VAL A 15 -34.86 -31.99 24.63
N MET A 16 -34.85 -30.95 25.45
CA MET A 16 -34.80 -29.57 24.95
C MET A 16 -33.41 -29.31 24.36
N LEU A 17 -33.32 -29.32 23.03
CA LEU A 17 -32.19 -28.74 22.30
C LEU A 17 -32.30 -27.22 22.42
N THR A 18 -31.56 -26.62 23.34
CA THR A 18 -31.35 -25.17 23.36
C THR A 18 -30.50 -24.81 22.15
N GLY A 19 -31.17 -24.40 21.06
CA GLY A 19 -30.52 -23.80 19.92
C GLY A 19 -29.88 -22.49 20.34
N SER A 20 -28.57 -22.50 20.59
CA SER A 20 -27.77 -21.28 20.68
C SER A 20 -27.74 -20.64 19.30
N SER A 21 -28.66 -19.69 19.07
CA SER A 21 -28.52 -18.76 17.96
C SER A 21 -27.28 -17.90 18.23
N LEU A 22 -26.18 -18.24 17.57
CA LEU A 22 -25.06 -17.32 17.41
C LEU A 22 -25.64 -16.00 16.84
N PRO A 23 -25.28 -14.83 17.39
CA PRO A 23 -25.69 -13.58 16.77
C PRO A 23 -25.12 -13.59 15.36
N ILE A 24 -26.02 -13.51 14.37
CA ILE A 24 -25.65 -13.14 13.01
C ILE A 24 -24.96 -11.78 13.18
N SER A 25 -23.64 -11.73 13.04
CA SER A 25 -22.92 -10.47 12.92
C SER A 25 -23.59 -9.73 11.79
N ALA A 26 -24.38 -8.71 12.12
CA ALA A 26 -24.93 -7.81 11.13
C ALA A 26 -23.72 -7.15 10.47
N THR A 27 -23.33 -7.63 9.30
CA THR A 27 -22.46 -6.87 8.41
C THR A 27 -23.16 -5.54 8.22
N ALA A 28 -22.60 -4.47 8.79
CA ALA A 28 -23.12 -3.13 8.59
C ALA A 28 -23.33 -2.92 7.09
N ALA A 29 -24.52 -2.45 6.70
CA ALA A 29 -24.81 -2.19 5.29
C ALA A 29 -23.72 -1.30 4.70
N ALA A 30 -23.31 -1.58 3.46
CA ALA A 30 -22.29 -0.80 2.79
C ALA A 30 -22.71 0.70 2.74
N PRO A 31 -21.78 1.65 2.97
CA PRO A 31 -22.11 3.06 2.89
C PRO A 31 -22.68 3.41 1.50
N VAL A 32 -23.73 4.23 1.46
CA VAL A 32 -24.41 4.63 0.21
C VAL A 32 -23.44 5.28 -0.79
N LEU A 33 -22.45 6.04 -0.30
CA LEU A 33 -21.46 6.70 -1.16
C LEU A 33 -20.40 5.74 -1.73
N LEU A 34 -20.28 4.52 -1.21
CA LEU A 34 -19.19 3.60 -1.57
C LEU A 34 -19.17 3.27 -3.08
N GLU A 35 -20.34 3.16 -3.70
CA GLU A 35 -20.46 2.87 -5.14
C GLU A 35 -19.92 4.01 -6.03
N GLN A 36 -19.85 5.23 -5.50
CA GLN A 36 -19.33 6.40 -6.21
C GLN A 36 -17.81 6.54 -6.07
N VAL A 37 -17.19 5.81 -5.14
CA VAL A 37 -15.74 5.80 -4.96
C VAL A 37 -15.11 4.87 -6.01
N PRO A 38 -14.18 5.36 -6.84
CA PRO A 38 -13.46 4.50 -7.80
C PRO A 38 -12.80 3.31 -7.09
N SER A 39 -12.93 2.10 -7.66
CA SER A 39 -12.20 0.93 -7.16
C SER A 39 -10.84 0.79 -7.82
N ASP A 40 -10.84 0.67 -9.15
CA ASP A 40 -9.67 0.24 -9.93
C ASP A 40 -9.41 1.20 -11.10
N ALA A 41 -9.85 2.45 -10.95
CA ALA A 41 -9.74 3.48 -11.97
C ALA A 41 -9.04 4.72 -11.42
N VAL A 42 -8.30 5.37 -12.32
CA VAL A 42 -7.68 6.67 -12.11
C VAL A 42 -8.74 7.66 -11.60
N VAL A 43 -8.42 8.39 -10.53
CA VAL A 43 -9.34 9.36 -9.95
C VAL A 43 -9.39 10.62 -10.82
N ASP A 44 -10.60 10.99 -11.23
CA ASP A 44 -10.86 12.29 -11.85
C ASP A 44 -11.11 13.34 -10.76
N ILE A 45 -10.10 14.16 -10.47
CA ILE A 45 -10.23 15.21 -9.46
C ILE A 45 -11.18 16.33 -9.89
N ALA A 46 -11.53 16.44 -11.17
CA ALA A 46 -12.60 17.34 -11.62
C ALA A 46 -14.01 16.81 -11.26
N SER A 47 -14.13 15.54 -10.86
CA SER A 47 -15.39 14.85 -10.58
C SER A 47 -15.41 14.17 -9.20
N LEU A 48 -15.10 14.94 -8.15
CA LEU A 48 -15.10 14.47 -6.75
C LEU A 48 -16.45 14.67 -6.04
N GLN A 49 -17.56 14.45 -6.73
CA GLN A 49 -18.91 14.70 -6.18
C GLN A 49 -19.19 13.85 -4.94
N TRP A 50 -18.59 12.66 -4.84
CA TRP A 50 -18.72 11.77 -3.68
C TRP A 50 -18.05 12.34 -2.40
N VAL A 51 -17.19 13.35 -2.52
CA VAL A 51 -16.59 14.08 -1.39
C VAL A 51 -17.49 15.25 -0.94
N ALA A 52 -18.40 15.74 -1.79
CA ALA A 52 -19.25 16.90 -1.47
C ALA A 52 -20.00 16.81 -0.13
N PRO A 53 -20.54 15.64 0.29
CA PRO A 53 -21.21 15.52 1.58
C PRO A 53 -20.31 15.84 2.80
N ARG A 54 -18.97 15.75 2.68
CA ARG A 54 -18.00 16.21 3.68
C ARG A 54 -18.12 17.71 3.98
N PHE A 55 -18.63 18.51 3.06
CA PHE A 55 -18.76 19.96 3.23
C PHE A 55 -20.20 20.41 3.51
N SER A 56 -21.15 19.48 3.59
CA SER A 56 -22.56 19.80 3.76
C SER A 56 -22.86 20.33 5.17
N ALA A 57 -23.68 21.39 5.25
CA ALA A 57 -24.31 21.83 6.49
C ALA A 57 -25.57 21.02 6.84
N ASP A 58 -26.15 20.30 5.87
CA ASP A 58 -27.24 19.36 6.11
C ASP A 58 -26.70 18.10 6.80
N ALA A 59 -27.26 17.79 7.98
CA ALA A 59 -26.78 16.70 8.82
C ALA A 59 -27.01 15.31 8.19
N ALA A 60 -28.07 15.13 7.39
CA ALA A 60 -28.34 13.85 6.74
C ALA A 60 -27.34 13.60 5.60
N GLU A 61 -27.02 14.63 4.82
CA GLU A 61 -25.95 14.57 3.82
C GLU A 61 -24.59 14.35 4.49
N ARG A 62 -24.26 15.09 5.55
CA ARG A 62 -22.99 14.91 6.26
C ARG A 62 -22.82 13.49 6.82
N ALA A 63 -23.90 12.90 7.35
CA ALA A 63 -23.89 11.53 7.85
C ALA A 63 -23.52 10.48 6.78
N ARG A 64 -23.79 10.76 5.49
CA ARG A 64 -23.37 9.86 4.39
C ARG A 64 -21.85 9.80 4.27
N TRP A 65 -21.15 10.94 4.40
CA TRP A 65 -19.70 10.98 4.44
C TRP A 65 -19.15 10.30 5.69
N ASP A 66 -19.70 10.64 6.86
CA ASP A 66 -19.21 10.10 8.13
C ASP A 66 -19.33 8.56 8.16
N SER A 67 -20.40 8.00 7.57
CA SER A 67 -20.57 6.56 7.37
C SER A 67 -19.51 5.95 6.44
N LEU A 68 -19.20 6.62 5.32
CA LEU A 68 -18.15 6.18 4.39
C LEU A 68 -16.76 6.19 5.05
N LEU A 69 -16.45 7.24 5.80
CA LEU A 69 -15.19 7.37 6.53
C LEU A 69 -15.07 6.34 7.67
N ALA A 70 -16.16 6.11 8.41
CA ALA A 70 -16.22 5.09 9.46
C ALA A 70 -16.03 3.67 8.89
N TRP A 71 -16.60 3.39 7.71
CA TRP A 71 -16.35 2.14 7.00
C TRP A 71 -14.87 1.98 6.64
N ALA A 72 -14.25 3.01 6.05
CA ALA A 72 -12.86 2.95 5.61
C ALA A 72 -11.90 2.78 6.80
N ARG A 73 -12.05 3.62 7.85
CA ARG A 73 -11.21 3.59 9.06
C ARG A 73 -11.53 2.44 10.03
N GLY A 74 -12.66 1.76 9.84
CA GLY A 74 -13.08 0.62 10.66
C GLY A 74 -13.08 -0.65 9.81
N PRO A 75 -14.26 -1.23 9.50
CA PRO A 75 -14.39 -2.56 8.89
C PRO A 75 -13.49 -2.83 7.69
N ALA A 76 -13.31 -1.88 6.77
CA ALA A 76 -12.50 -2.09 5.56
C ALA A 76 -11.00 -2.28 5.89
N SER A 77 -10.44 -1.35 6.67
CA SER A 77 -9.04 -1.44 7.11
C SER A 77 -8.80 -2.60 8.09
N GLU A 78 -9.77 -2.91 8.96
CA GLU A 78 -9.69 -4.02 9.90
C GLU A 78 -9.68 -5.38 9.17
N ALA A 79 -10.52 -5.54 8.15
CA ALA A 79 -10.56 -6.75 7.34
C ALA A 79 -9.21 -7.02 6.63
N GLU A 80 -8.63 -6.01 5.98
CA GLU A 80 -7.33 -6.18 5.31
C GLU A 80 -6.19 -6.43 6.30
N THR A 81 -6.15 -5.70 7.41
CA THR A 81 -5.14 -5.90 8.46
C THR A 81 -5.22 -7.30 9.04
N LYS A 82 -6.45 -7.78 9.32
CA LYS A 82 -6.69 -9.13 9.81
C LYS A 82 -6.23 -10.18 8.80
N ARG A 83 -6.66 -10.05 7.53
CA ARG A 83 -6.25 -10.95 6.43
C ARG A 83 -4.74 -11.09 6.35
N LEU A 84 -4.01 -9.98 6.41
CA LEU A 84 -2.55 -9.99 6.34
C LEU A 84 -1.91 -10.64 7.56
N ARG A 85 -2.37 -10.32 8.77
CA ARG A 85 -1.85 -10.95 10.00
C ARG A 85 -2.06 -12.47 10.00
N GLU A 86 -3.22 -12.93 9.54
CA GLU A 86 -3.49 -14.37 9.35
C GLU A 86 -2.55 -14.97 8.31
N ALA A 87 -2.39 -14.32 7.15
CA ALA A 87 -1.48 -14.78 6.11
C ALA A 87 -0.01 -14.84 6.59
N PHE A 88 0.43 -13.96 7.48
CA PHE A 88 1.76 -14.02 8.09
C PHE A 88 1.87 -15.09 9.17
N ALA A 89 0.83 -15.26 9.99
CA ALA A 89 0.77 -16.34 10.99
C ALA A 89 0.87 -17.72 10.33
N ASP A 90 0.22 -17.92 9.18
CA ASP A 90 0.32 -19.16 8.38
C ASP A 90 1.74 -19.43 7.87
N ARG A 91 2.56 -18.37 7.71
CA ARG A 91 3.99 -18.45 7.37
C ARG A 91 4.89 -18.53 8.60
N GLY A 92 4.35 -18.57 9.81
CA GLY A 92 5.11 -18.55 11.06
C GLY A 92 5.77 -17.20 11.38
N VAL A 93 5.27 -16.11 10.80
CA VAL A 93 5.80 -14.75 10.97
C VAL A 93 4.91 -13.95 11.92
N ASP A 94 5.51 -13.38 12.97
CA ASP A 94 4.79 -12.45 13.85
C ASP A 94 4.64 -11.09 13.17
N ALA A 95 3.41 -10.77 12.76
CA ALA A 95 3.01 -9.49 12.20
C ALA A 95 2.09 -8.70 13.16
N SER A 96 2.19 -8.93 14.46
CA SER A 96 1.38 -8.23 15.47
C SER A 96 1.57 -6.70 15.45
N ALA A 97 2.76 -6.23 15.08
CA ALA A 97 3.06 -4.80 14.95
C ALA A 97 2.59 -4.18 13.62
N LEU A 98 2.10 -4.99 12.66
CA LEU A 98 1.55 -4.51 11.39
C LEU A 98 0.40 -3.51 11.68
N PRO A 99 0.51 -2.22 11.29
CA PRO A 99 -0.49 -1.22 11.66
C PRO A 99 -1.84 -1.48 10.99
N ARG A 100 -2.91 -0.92 11.54
CA ARG A 100 -4.20 -0.95 10.85
C ARG A 100 -4.10 -0.11 9.57
N GLY A 101 -4.52 -0.66 8.43
CA GLY A 101 -4.42 0.03 7.15
C GLY A 101 -5.32 -0.55 6.06
N CYS A 102 -5.42 0.18 4.95
CA CYS A 102 -6.26 -0.22 3.82
C CYS A 102 -5.58 -1.20 2.85
N TYR A 103 -4.25 -1.32 2.84
CA TYR A 103 -3.49 -2.31 2.03
C TYR A 103 -4.04 -2.51 0.60
N GLY A 104 -4.37 -3.71 0.15
CA GLY A 104 -4.89 -3.92 -1.22
C GLY A 104 -6.25 -3.27 -1.51
N ASN A 105 -6.96 -2.71 -0.53
CA ASN A 105 -8.26 -2.09 -0.71
C ASN A 105 -8.14 -0.62 -1.14
N HIS A 106 -8.23 -0.37 -2.44
CA HIS A 106 -8.07 0.96 -3.04
C HIS A 106 -9.19 1.93 -2.66
N ARG A 107 -10.45 1.48 -2.59
CA ARG A 107 -11.56 2.34 -2.12
C ARG A 107 -11.35 2.81 -0.69
N CYS A 108 -10.95 1.91 0.20
CA CYS A 108 -10.61 2.26 1.59
C CYS A 108 -9.53 3.35 1.61
N ALA A 109 -8.45 3.15 0.86
CA ALA A 109 -7.34 4.10 0.81
C ALA A 109 -7.78 5.46 0.26
N LEU A 110 -8.53 5.49 -0.85
CA LEU A 110 -9.04 6.70 -1.45
C LEU A 110 -9.93 7.52 -0.50
N VAL A 111 -10.80 6.87 0.26
CA VAL A 111 -11.63 7.55 1.27
C VAL A 111 -10.78 8.18 2.36
N VAL A 112 -9.79 7.44 2.89
CA VAL A 112 -8.90 7.95 3.94
C VAL A 112 -8.06 9.12 3.42
N SER A 113 -7.49 9.00 2.23
CA SER A 113 -6.70 10.07 1.59
C SER A 113 -7.56 11.28 1.23
N ALA A 114 -8.81 11.09 0.81
CA ALA A 114 -9.72 12.19 0.54
C ALA A 114 -10.11 12.96 1.80
N GLU A 115 -10.32 12.28 2.95
CA GLU A 115 -10.53 12.99 4.23
C GLU A 115 -9.29 13.81 4.61
N ALA A 116 -8.09 13.23 4.50
CA ALA A 116 -6.85 13.95 4.82
C ALA A 116 -6.67 15.18 3.91
N THR A 117 -6.95 15.03 2.62
CA THR A 117 -6.85 16.12 1.63
C THR A 117 -7.90 17.21 1.86
N ALA A 118 -9.12 16.84 2.28
CA ALA A 118 -10.22 17.77 2.52
C ALA A 118 -10.19 18.40 3.93
N ALA A 119 -9.38 17.89 4.86
CA ALA A 119 -9.41 18.27 6.27
C ALA A 119 -9.19 19.77 6.49
N ASP A 120 -8.22 20.34 5.78
CA ASP A 120 -7.81 21.75 5.91
C ASP A 120 -8.49 22.68 4.90
N VAL A 121 -9.46 22.18 4.13
CA VAL A 121 -10.17 22.97 3.12
C VAL A 121 -11.47 23.52 3.69
N ALA A 122 -11.67 24.85 3.57
CA ALA A 122 -12.75 25.55 4.26
C ALA A 122 -14.17 25.27 3.74
N SER A 123 -14.32 24.93 2.47
CA SER A 123 -15.63 24.75 1.83
C SER A 123 -15.56 23.87 0.58
N LEU A 124 -16.73 23.40 0.11
CA LEU A 124 -16.84 22.68 -1.15
C LEU A 124 -16.34 23.52 -2.34
N ASP A 125 -16.67 24.80 -2.37
CA ASP A 125 -16.24 25.70 -3.45
C ASP A 125 -14.73 25.86 -3.48
N ALA A 126 -14.09 25.99 -2.31
CA ALA A 126 -12.63 26.03 -2.21
C ALA A 126 -12.00 24.71 -2.66
N PHE A 127 -12.57 23.57 -2.28
CA PHE A 127 -12.12 22.24 -2.70
C PHE A 127 -12.22 22.04 -4.21
N VAL A 128 -13.37 22.37 -4.81
CA VAL A 128 -13.59 22.29 -6.26
C VAL A 128 -12.68 23.26 -7.02
N THR A 129 -12.42 24.46 -6.46
CA THR A 129 -11.51 25.44 -7.07
C THR A 129 -10.08 24.93 -7.09
N ALA A 130 -9.59 24.40 -5.96
CA ALA A 130 -8.28 23.78 -5.86
C ALA A 130 -8.15 22.57 -6.81
N ALA A 131 -9.20 21.75 -6.93
CA ALA A 131 -9.21 20.63 -7.87
C ALA A 131 -9.04 21.06 -9.32
N ARG A 132 -9.74 22.14 -9.73
CA ARG A 132 -9.60 22.71 -11.08
C ARG A 132 -8.21 23.29 -11.31
N GLN A 133 -7.59 23.89 -10.29
CA GLN A 133 -6.21 24.40 -10.37
C GLN A 133 -5.18 23.28 -10.44
N ALA A 134 -5.41 22.17 -9.75
CA ALA A 134 -4.52 21.00 -9.76
C ALA A 134 -4.61 20.19 -11.07
N GLN A 135 -5.76 20.21 -11.74
CA GLN A 135 -6.05 19.37 -12.90
C GLN A 135 -5.01 19.46 -14.03
N PRO A 136 -4.52 20.63 -14.46
CA PRO A 136 -3.51 20.71 -15.52
C PRO A 136 -2.21 20.00 -15.14
N TYR A 137 -1.75 20.16 -13.88
CA TYR A 137 -0.55 19.50 -13.38
C TYR A 137 -0.70 17.98 -13.39
N VAL A 138 -1.82 17.48 -12.87
CA VAL A 138 -2.13 16.04 -12.87
C VAL A 138 -2.19 15.49 -14.30
N ALA A 139 -2.87 16.20 -15.20
CA ALA A 139 -2.99 15.80 -16.61
C ALA A 139 -1.62 15.74 -17.31
N THR A 140 -0.71 16.68 -17.04
CA THR A 140 0.65 16.66 -17.59
C THR A 140 1.39 15.38 -17.21
N TYR A 141 1.45 15.01 -15.94
CA TYR A 141 2.18 13.81 -15.52
C TYR A 141 1.53 12.51 -15.99
N ARG A 142 0.19 12.45 -16.02
CA ARG A 142 -0.54 11.32 -16.64
C ARG A 142 -0.22 11.18 -18.12
N GLN A 143 -0.11 12.30 -18.85
CA GLN A 143 0.27 12.30 -20.25
C GLN A 143 1.72 11.84 -20.44
N VAL A 144 2.65 12.28 -19.59
CA VAL A 144 4.06 11.83 -19.64
C VAL A 144 4.15 10.33 -19.35
N ALA A 145 3.49 9.84 -18.31
CA ALA A 145 3.45 8.41 -17.99
C ALA A 145 2.86 7.58 -19.15
N THR A 146 1.80 8.06 -19.79
CA THR A 146 1.21 7.43 -20.98
C THR A 146 2.16 7.44 -22.18
N ALA A 147 2.90 8.53 -22.39
CA ALA A 147 3.87 8.61 -23.47
C ALA A 147 5.04 7.63 -23.23
N VAL A 148 5.54 7.54 -22.00
CA VAL A 148 6.61 6.60 -21.63
C VAL A 148 6.16 5.16 -21.81
N ASP A 149 4.94 4.82 -21.40
CA ASP A 149 4.33 3.51 -21.67
C ASP A 149 4.28 3.19 -23.16
N ALA A 150 3.78 4.12 -23.99
CA ALA A 150 3.68 3.93 -25.43
C ALA A 150 5.04 3.78 -26.12
N ILE A 151 6.05 4.55 -25.71
CA ILE A 151 7.42 4.49 -26.26
C ILE A 151 8.07 3.14 -25.96
N HIS A 152 7.86 2.61 -24.76
CA HIS A 152 8.48 1.37 -24.29
C HIS A 152 7.59 0.13 -24.52
N LYS A 153 6.50 0.27 -25.28
CA LYS A 153 5.57 -0.83 -25.56
C LYS A 153 6.31 -2.04 -26.13
N VAL A 154 6.14 -3.17 -25.45
CA VAL A 154 6.77 -4.43 -25.83
C VAL A 154 6.07 -5.00 -27.07
N ARG A 155 6.85 -5.36 -28.10
CA ARG A 155 6.35 -5.95 -29.35
C ARG A 155 6.38 -7.48 -29.29
N ASP A 156 5.44 -8.11 -29.99
CA ASP A 156 5.23 -9.57 -29.94
C ASP A 156 6.32 -10.40 -30.65
N ASP A 157 7.20 -9.76 -31.43
CA ASP A 157 8.28 -10.40 -32.19
C ASP A 157 9.57 -10.64 -31.36
N ALA A 158 9.59 -10.22 -30.09
CA ALA A 158 10.72 -10.46 -29.19
C ALA A 158 10.70 -11.88 -28.58
N ASP A 159 11.88 -12.48 -28.38
CA ASP A 159 11.99 -13.67 -27.54
C ASP A 159 11.55 -13.37 -26.09
N SER A 160 11.23 -14.41 -25.32
CA SER A 160 10.64 -14.24 -23.99
C SER A 160 11.55 -13.54 -22.98
N ALA A 161 12.87 -13.75 -23.01
CA ALA A 161 13.80 -13.07 -22.12
C ALA A 161 13.94 -11.58 -22.48
N THR A 162 13.98 -11.28 -23.77
CA THR A 162 13.94 -9.91 -24.29
C THR A 162 12.61 -9.23 -23.97
N LYS A 163 11.50 -9.98 -23.97
CA LYS A 163 10.16 -9.49 -23.60
C LYS A 163 10.11 -9.08 -22.13
N ASP A 164 10.61 -9.93 -21.23
CA ASP A 164 10.62 -9.64 -19.79
C ASP A 164 11.51 -8.45 -19.45
N ALA A 165 12.69 -8.35 -20.08
CA ALA A 165 13.59 -7.21 -19.92
C ALA A 165 12.94 -5.89 -20.35
N LYS A 166 12.26 -5.87 -21.51
CA LYS A 166 11.56 -4.69 -22.01
C LYS A 166 10.37 -4.32 -21.13
N GLU A 167 9.62 -5.32 -20.65
CA GLU A 167 8.46 -5.08 -19.79
C GLU A 167 8.87 -4.56 -18.41
N LEU A 168 9.93 -5.11 -17.80
CA LEU A 168 10.52 -4.57 -16.56
C LEU A 168 10.99 -3.13 -16.76
N GLY A 169 11.71 -2.85 -17.83
CA GLY A 169 12.17 -1.50 -18.17
C GLY A 169 11.01 -0.52 -18.37
N ARG A 170 9.94 -0.93 -19.06
CA ARG A 170 8.73 -0.12 -19.27
C ARG A 170 8.05 0.23 -17.94
N ARG A 171 7.80 -0.78 -17.09
CA ARG A 171 7.16 -0.60 -15.78
C ARG A 171 7.98 0.27 -14.85
N PHE A 172 9.29 0.02 -14.80
CA PHE A 172 10.23 0.83 -14.03
C PHE A 172 10.20 2.29 -14.50
N ALA A 173 10.31 2.55 -15.80
CA ALA A 173 10.28 3.91 -16.32
C ALA A 173 8.96 4.63 -15.99
N GLN A 174 7.81 3.95 -16.11
CA GLN A 174 6.51 4.50 -15.76
C GLN A 174 6.39 4.83 -14.27
N ASP A 175 6.86 3.93 -13.39
CA ASP A 175 6.93 4.12 -11.94
C ASP A 175 7.79 5.33 -11.57
N GLN A 176 9.01 5.41 -12.12
CA GLN A 176 9.95 6.48 -11.80
C GLN A 176 9.46 7.85 -12.27
N VAL A 177 8.75 7.93 -13.40
CA VAL A 177 8.15 9.18 -13.88
C VAL A 177 7.13 9.74 -12.89
N LEU A 178 6.23 8.90 -12.37
CA LEU A 178 5.21 9.35 -11.42
C LEU A 178 5.83 9.72 -10.07
N ARG A 179 6.89 9.04 -9.64
CA ARG A 179 7.63 9.41 -8.41
C ARG A 179 8.39 10.71 -8.58
N TYR A 180 9.06 10.89 -9.71
CA TYR A 180 9.76 12.13 -10.04
C TYR A 180 8.81 13.34 -10.08
N ALA A 181 7.52 13.13 -10.34
CA ALA A 181 6.51 14.16 -10.26
C ALA A 181 6.44 14.81 -8.87
N PHE A 182 6.59 14.01 -7.80
CA PHE A 182 6.62 14.49 -6.41
C PHE A 182 7.91 15.23 -6.06
N ASP A 183 9.02 14.93 -6.74
CA ASP A 183 10.29 15.64 -6.55
C ASP A 183 10.39 16.91 -7.41
N SER A 184 9.67 16.95 -8.53
CA SER A 184 9.79 18.01 -9.55
C SER A 184 8.82 19.16 -9.39
N LEU A 185 7.68 18.95 -8.74
CA LEU A 185 6.68 19.99 -8.50
C LEU A 185 6.84 20.80 -7.20
N PRO A 186 7.46 20.31 -6.10
CA PRO A 186 7.68 21.15 -4.93
C PRO A 186 8.97 21.98 -5.05
N GLY A 187 8.83 23.31 -5.03
CA GLY A 187 9.94 24.24 -4.77
C GLY A 187 10.52 25.00 -5.98
N HIS A 188 9.99 24.80 -7.20
CA HIS A 188 10.47 25.47 -8.41
C HIS A 188 9.43 26.36 -9.13
N GLY A 189 8.51 26.98 -8.38
CA GLY A 189 8.08 28.34 -8.76
C GLY A 189 6.61 28.64 -9.08
N GLU A 190 5.63 27.77 -8.82
CA GLU A 190 4.21 28.16 -8.98
C GLU A 190 3.29 27.77 -7.81
N GLU A 191 3.44 26.60 -7.19
CA GLU A 191 2.56 26.12 -6.11
C GLU A 191 3.38 25.66 -4.90
N ALA A 192 3.05 26.17 -3.71
CA ALA A 192 3.79 25.86 -2.49
C ALA A 192 3.33 24.52 -1.88
N ILE A 193 4.26 23.79 -1.25
CA ILE A 193 3.90 22.67 -0.38
C ILE A 193 2.94 23.18 0.69
N GLY A 194 1.80 22.51 0.87
CA GLY A 194 0.81 22.84 1.89
C GLY A 194 -0.40 23.64 1.39
N THR A 195 -0.50 23.95 0.09
CA THR A 195 -1.73 24.52 -0.47
C THR A 195 -2.77 23.43 -0.80
N PRO A 196 -4.07 23.76 -0.82
CA PRO A 196 -5.10 22.84 -1.27
C PRO A 196 -4.89 22.32 -2.71
N THR A 197 -4.33 23.15 -3.59
CA THR A 197 -3.98 22.74 -4.96
C THR A 197 -2.93 21.64 -4.94
N PHE A 198 -1.84 21.83 -4.18
CA PHE A 198 -0.81 20.81 -4.03
C PHE A 198 -1.38 19.52 -3.41
N ALA A 199 -2.22 19.65 -2.38
CA ALA A 199 -2.84 18.50 -1.72
C ALA A 199 -3.70 17.66 -2.69
N LEU A 200 -4.47 18.31 -3.58
CA LEU A 200 -5.27 17.60 -4.59
C LEU A 200 -4.44 17.04 -5.75
N TYR A 201 -3.36 17.72 -6.12
CA TYR A 201 -2.37 17.18 -7.04
C TYR A 201 -1.73 15.89 -6.48
N ALA A 202 -1.26 15.93 -5.23
CA ALA A 202 -0.66 14.79 -4.54
C ALA A 202 -1.67 13.65 -4.38
N PHE A 203 -2.89 13.94 -3.93
CA PHE A 203 -3.98 12.96 -3.81
C PHE A 203 -4.22 12.19 -5.12
N ALA A 204 -4.25 12.88 -6.26
CA ALA A 204 -4.46 12.26 -7.56
C ALA A 204 -3.29 11.35 -7.96
N LEU A 205 -2.05 11.82 -7.83
CA LEU A 205 -0.89 11.03 -8.23
C LEU A 205 -0.55 9.90 -7.26
N GLU A 206 -0.85 10.04 -5.97
CA GLU A 206 -0.74 8.94 -5.01
C GLU A 206 -1.74 7.83 -5.32
N ALA A 207 -2.97 8.18 -5.73
CA ALA A 207 -3.96 7.22 -6.20
C ALA A 207 -3.47 6.47 -7.46
N ASP A 208 -2.87 7.19 -8.42
CA ASP A 208 -2.29 6.60 -9.63
C ASP A 208 -1.10 5.68 -9.30
N LEU A 209 -0.18 6.14 -8.43
CA LEU A 209 0.97 5.35 -7.96
C LEU A 209 0.52 4.09 -7.24
N ARG A 210 -0.52 4.16 -6.41
CA ARG A 210 -1.06 2.98 -5.71
C ARG A 210 -1.52 1.91 -6.70
N LEU A 211 -2.27 2.29 -7.73
CA LEU A 211 -2.72 1.36 -8.79
C LEU A 211 -1.52 0.76 -9.53
N LEU A 212 -0.53 1.58 -9.85
CA LEU A 212 0.68 1.16 -10.54
C LEU A 212 1.54 0.21 -9.69
N ASP A 213 1.77 0.54 -8.41
CA ASP A 213 2.54 -0.26 -7.45
C ASP A 213 1.90 -1.63 -7.25
N ASP A 214 0.57 -1.68 -7.11
CA ASP A 214 -0.16 -2.95 -7.00
C ASP A 214 -0.05 -3.80 -8.28
N SER A 215 -0.14 -3.18 -9.47
CA SER A 215 0.10 -3.88 -10.74
C SER A 215 1.54 -4.39 -10.85
N ASN A 216 2.50 -3.56 -10.43
CA ASN A 216 3.92 -3.83 -10.55
C ASN A 216 4.39 -4.94 -9.62
N ILE A 217 3.90 -4.99 -8.38
CA ILE A 217 4.28 -6.05 -7.46
C ILE A 217 3.64 -7.40 -7.83
N LEU A 218 2.43 -7.40 -8.39
CA LEU A 218 1.83 -8.62 -8.96
C LEU A 218 2.63 -9.15 -10.15
N TYR A 219 3.09 -8.25 -11.03
CA TYR A 219 3.99 -8.62 -12.12
C TYR A 219 5.34 -9.15 -11.59
N ALA A 220 5.91 -8.50 -10.57
CA ALA A 220 7.15 -8.94 -9.96
C ALA A 220 7.04 -10.34 -9.33
N GLU A 221 5.92 -10.62 -8.65
CA GLU A 221 5.60 -11.95 -8.11
C GLU A 221 5.55 -13.01 -9.22
N GLU A 222 4.87 -12.71 -10.35
CA GLU A 222 4.82 -13.59 -11.51
C GLU A 222 6.22 -13.90 -12.06
N GLN A 223 7.08 -12.88 -12.17
CA GLN A 223 8.46 -13.08 -12.62
C GLN A 223 9.26 -13.95 -11.64
N ILE A 224 9.20 -13.65 -10.34
CA ILE A 224 9.89 -14.44 -9.32
C ILE A 224 9.44 -15.91 -9.36
N ALA A 225 8.14 -16.16 -9.50
CA ALA A 225 7.60 -17.51 -9.65
C ALA A 225 8.10 -18.19 -10.93
N ARG A 226 8.04 -17.51 -12.07
CA ARG A 226 8.47 -18.04 -13.38
C ARG A 226 9.96 -18.40 -13.43
N TYR A 227 10.81 -17.65 -12.73
CA TYR A 227 12.24 -17.96 -12.60
C TYR A 227 12.58 -18.93 -11.46
N GLY A 228 11.58 -19.39 -10.69
CA GLY A 228 11.76 -20.33 -9.58
C GLY A 228 12.48 -19.72 -8.36
N GLY A 229 12.35 -18.42 -8.15
CA GLY A 229 13.05 -17.64 -7.11
C GLY A 229 13.50 -16.29 -7.65
N TRP A 230 14.31 -15.56 -6.88
CA TRP A 230 14.80 -14.26 -7.34
C TRP A 230 15.72 -14.45 -8.55
N PRO A 231 15.40 -13.87 -9.72
CA PRO A 231 16.25 -13.98 -10.89
C PRO A 231 17.54 -13.17 -10.64
N ALA A 232 18.69 -13.76 -10.99
CA ALA A 232 20.02 -13.19 -10.77
C ALA A 232 20.93 -13.57 -11.97
N PRO A 233 22.12 -12.97 -12.14
CA PRO A 233 22.99 -13.29 -13.25
C PRO A 233 23.45 -14.75 -13.18
N PRO A 234 23.63 -15.42 -14.33
CA PRO A 234 23.52 -14.91 -15.69
C PRO A 234 22.10 -14.95 -16.28
N ARG A 235 21.04 -15.26 -15.50
CA ARG A 235 19.67 -15.42 -16.05
C ARG A 235 19.06 -14.10 -16.50
N ILE A 236 19.38 -13.02 -15.81
CA ILE A 236 18.97 -11.65 -16.14
C ILE A 236 20.14 -10.69 -15.87
N SER A 237 20.10 -9.48 -16.43
CA SER A 237 21.13 -8.45 -16.19
C SER A 237 21.03 -7.86 -14.77
N GLU A 238 22.06 -7.11 -14.36
CA GLU A 238 22.01 -6.32 -13.12
C GLU A 238 20.93 -5.25 -13.17
N ASP A 239 20.76 -4.57 -14.31
CA ASP A 239 19.70 -3.57 -14.50
C ASP A 239 18.31 -4.18 -14.33
N MET A 240 18.05 -5.36 -14.91
CA MET A 240 16.77 -6.05 -14.74
C MET A 240 16.50 -6.41 -13.27
N GLN A 241 17.53 -6.80 -12.51
CA GLN A 241 17.38 -7.07 -11.09
C GLN A 241 17.04 -5.80 -10.31
N GLN A 242 17.70 -4.67 -10.63
CA GLN A 242 17.42 -3.39 -9.98
C GLN A 242 16.00 -2.92 -10.31
N GLN A 243 15.55 -3.08 -11.55
CA GLN A 243 14.18 -2.76 -11.98
C GLN A 243 13.15 -3.63 -11.25
N LEU A 244 13.34 -4.96 -11.24
CA LEU A 244 12.47 -5.88 -10.51
C LEU A 244 12.44 -5.55 -9.01
N TRP A 245 13.61 -5.25 -8.43
CA TRP A 245 13.72 -4.81 -7.05
C TRP A 245 12.94 -3.53 -6.78
N ALA A 246 13.01 -2.52 -7.64
CA ALA A 246 12.26 -1.28 -7.47
C ALA A 246 10.75 -1.55 -7.47
N LEU A 247 10.25 -2.39 -8.37
CA LEU A 247 8.82 -2.77 -8.39
C LEU A 247 8.37 -3.43 -7.08
N VAL A 248 9.17 -4.36 -6.55
CA VAL A 248 8.90 -5.00 -5.24
C VAL A 248 9.02 -3.99 -4.11
N GLN A 249 10.03 -3.13 -4.16
CA GLN A 249 10.35 -2.18 -3.12
C GLN A 249 9.19 -1.21 -2.88
N HIS A 250 8.49 -0.84 -3.94
CA HIS A 250 7.39 0.11 -3.96
C HIS A 250 6.01 -0.48 -3.67
N GLY A 251 5.85 -1.80 -3.71
CA GLY A 251 4.57 -2.47 -3.42
C GLY A 251 4.17 -2.47 -1.93
N ASP A 252 4.23 -1.31 -1.27
CA ASP A 252 4.05 -1.13 0.16
C ASP A 252 2.66 -1.52 0.67
N HIS A 253 1.68 -1.56 -0.23
CA HIS A 253 0.31 -1.94 0.08
C HIS A 253 0.06 -3.45 -0.02
N ARG A 254 1.07 -4.22 -0.44
CA ARG A 254 1.06 -5.69 -0.55
C ARG A 254 2.21 -6.30 0.25
N PRO A 255 2.24 -6.12 1.59
CA PRO A 255 3.35 -6.55 2.42
C PRO A 255 3.61 -8.07 2.35
N GLU A 256 2.58 -8.87 2.11
CA GLU A 256 2.70 -10.32 1.89
C GLU A 256 3.56 -10.64 0.67
N LEU A 257 3.38 -9.89 -0.42
CA LEU A 257 4.15 -10.07 -1.66
C LEU A 257 5.57 -9.52 -1.50
N GLN A 258 5.74 -8.39 -0.80
CA GLN A 258 7.07 -7.87 -0.49
C GLN A 258 7.87 -8.85 0.38
N TYR A 259 7.21 -9.51 1.33
CA TYR A 259 7.83 -10.53 2.17
C TYR A 259 8.23 -11.76 1.37
N ASP A 260 7.35 -12.30 0.52
CA ASP A 260 7.67 -13.47 -0.30
C ASP A 260 8.84 -13.18 -1.27
N ALA A 261 8.87 -11.96 -1.82
CA ALA A 261 9.98 -11.47 -2.64
C ALA A 261 11.28 -11.28 -1.84
N LEU A 262 11.22 -10.75 -0.61
CA LEU A 262 12.37 -10.67 0.30
C LEU A 262 12.94 -12.07 0.59
N GLN A 263 12.07 -13.05 0.86
CA GLN A 263 12.49 -14.43 1.09
C GLN A 263 13.14 -15.05 -0.16
N ALA A 264 12.62 -14.75 -1.35
CA ALA A 264 13.22 -15.17 -2.61
C ALA A 264 14.61 -14.53 -2.81
N LEU A 265 14.74 -13.22 -2.55
CA LEU A 265 16.01 -12.49 -2.63
C LEU A 265 17.02 -13.04 -1.61
N GLN A 266 16.59 -13.31 -0.37
CA GLN A 266 17.43 -13.88 0.69
C GLN A 266 17.99 -15.25 0.32
N ARG A 267 17.17 -16.14 -0.27
CA ARG A 267 17.66 -17.46 -0.73
C ARG A 267 18.65 -17.35 -1.90
N SER A 268 18.48 -16.34 -2.75
CA SER A 268 19.43 -16.05 -3.83
C SER A 268 20.68 -15.30 -3.37
N TYR A 269 20.68 -14.78 -2.13
CA TYR A 269 21.74 -13.95 -1.58
C TYR A 269 23.06 -14.70 -1.34
N GLU A 270 23.04 -16.03 -1.27
CA GLU A 270 24.28 -16.85 -1.22
C GLU A 270 25.21 -16.61 -2.44
N GLY A 271 24.71 -15.93 -3.50
CA GLY A 271 25.48 -15.46 -4.65
C GLY A 271 25.85 -13.96 -4.70
N ARG A 272 25.61 -13.16 -3.65
CA ARG A 272 25.83 -11.69 -3.60
C ARG A 272 25.02 -10.86 -4.61
N ALA A 273 23.88 -11.35 -5.10
CA ALA A 273 22.97 -10.50 -5.85
C ALA A 273 22.43 -9.39 -4.93
N LEU A 274 22.61 -8.13 -5.34
CA LEU A 274 21.88 -6.99 -4.76
C LEU A 274 22.00 -6.82 -3.21
N PRO A 275 23.20 -6.83 -2.60
CA PRO A 275 23.38 -6.79 -1.15
C PRO A 275 22.77 -5.54 -0.49
N ARG A 276 22.99 -4.37 -1.09
CA ARG A 276 22.41 -3.11 -0.62
C ARG A 276 20.89 -3.15 -0.71
N GLN A 277 20.36 -3.56 -1.86
CA GLN A 277 18.93 -3.67 -2.11
C GLN A 277 18.23 -4.68 -1.19
N TYR A 278 18.91 -5.79 -0.83
CA TYR A 278 18.44 -6.71 0.21
C TYR A 278 18.28 -5.97 1.54
N ALA A 279 19.28 -5.20 1.98
CA ALA A 279 19.18 -4.44 3.24
C ALA A 279 18.02 -3.44 3.24
N PHE A 280 17.83 -2.69 2.13
CA PHE A 280 16.71 -1.75 1.99
C PHE A 280 15.34 -2.44 2.02
N LEU A 281 15.20 -3.57 1.31
CA LEU A 281 13.95 -4.33 1.28
C LEU A 281 13.69 -5.00 2.63
N HIS A 282 14.71 -5.61 3.23
CA HIS A 282 14.64 -6.23 4.55
C HIS A 282 14.14 -5.23 5.58
N ASP A 283 14.77 -4.06 5.67
CA ASP A 283 14.38 -3.04 6.62
C ASP A 283 12.97 -2.52 6.38
N ARG A 284 12.55 -2.29 5.12
CA ARG A 284 11.18 -1.84 4.82
C ARG A 284 10.13 -2.88 5.22
N VAL A 285 10.37 -4.14 4.91
CA VAL A 285 9.45 -5.26 5.24
C VAL A 285 9.42 -5.48 6.75
N MET A 286 10.58 -5.66 7.38
CA MET A 286 10.66 -6.00 8.81
C MET A 286 10.20 -4.84 9.69
N LEU A 287 10.45 -3.59 9.32
CA LEU A 287 9.93 -2.44 10.05
C LEU A 287 8.40 -2.44 10.04
N LYS A 288 7.78 -2.75 8.90
CA LYS A 288 6.32 -2.81 8.78
C LYS A 288 5.71 -3.97 9.57
N LEU A 289 6.37 -5.12 9.61
CA LEU A 289 5.86 -6.32 10.29
C LEU A 289 6.12 -6.32 11.81
N THR A 290 7.29 -5.81 12.22
CA THR A 290 7.80 -5.95 13.60
C THR A 290 8.00 -4.61 14.32
N GLY A 291 7.89 -3.49 13.61
CA GLY A 291 8.20 -2.16 14.14
C GLY A 291 9.71 -1.90 14.27
N ARG A 292 10.57 -2.79 13.77
CA ARG A 292 12.04 -2.68 13.87
C ARG A 292 12.74 -3.04 12.56
N GLN A 293 13.92 -2.47 12.36
CA GLN A 293 14.76 -2.70 11.19
C GLN A 293 16.20 -3.07 11.57
N ARG A 294 16.97 -3.60 10.63
CA ARG A 294 18.31 -4.16 10.90
C ARG A 294 19.46 -3.24 10.47
N TYR A 295 19.33 -2.61 9.31
CA TYR A 295 20.41 -1.85 8.67
C TYR A 295 20.25 -0.32 8.77
N GLY A 296 19.13 0.15 9.30
CA GLY A 296 18.83 1.57 9.47
C GLY A 296 18.52 2.30 8.15
N THR A 297 18.00 1.62 7.13
CA THR A 297 17.72 2.25 5.83
C THR A 297 16.43 3.06 5.81
N GLN A 298 15.50 2.80 6.74
CA GLN A 298 14.24 3.53 6.85
C GLN A 298 14.41 4.67 7.85
N VAL A 299 14.21 5.90 7.35
CA VAL A 299 14.34 7.12 8.15
C VAL A 299 12.99 7.74 8.42
N THR A 300 12.88 8.51 9.48
CA THR A 300 11.72 9.33 9.82
C THR A 300 12.15 10.72 10.26
N CYS A 301 11.18 11.62 10.42
CA CYS A 301 11.40 12.96 10.95
C CYS A 301 11.05 12.99 12.44
N VAL A 302 11.99 13.38 13.30
CA VAL A 302 11.75 13.65 14.72
C VAL A 302 12.37 15.00 15.05
N ASP A 303 11.56 15.93 15.58
CA ASP A 303 12.00 17.28 15.96
C ASP A 303 12.79 18.00 14.86
N GLY A 304 12.32 17.86 13.62
CA GLY A 304 12.92 18.45 12.43
C GLY A 304 14.21 17.78 11.93
N LYS A 305 14.63 16.68 12.56
CA LYS A 305 15.84 15.92 12.22
C LYS A 305 15.49 14.56 11.63
N ARG A 306 16.32 14.15 10.66
CA ARG A 306 16.24 12.82 10.05
C ARG A 306 16.93 11.82 10.97
N VAL A 307 16.17 10.84 11.41
CA VAL A 307 16.65 9.77 12.30
C VAL A 307 16.24 8.41 11.73
N ALA A 308 17.06 7.39 11.97
CA ALA A 308 16.66 6.03 11.66
C ALA A 308 15.44 5.63 12.51
N GLN A 309 14.48 4.93 11.90
CA GLN A 309 13.43 4.25 12.65
C GLN A 309 14.02 3.13 13.54
N PRO A 310 13.30 2.61 14.55
CA PRO A 310 13.86 1.73 15.58
C PRO A 310 14.64 0.55 15.03
N LEU A 311 15.85 0.33 15.56
CA LEU A 311 16.69 -0.82 15.23
C LEU A 311 16.24 -2.08 16.01
N ASP A 312 16.54 -3.25 15.44
CA ASP A 312 16.27 -4.56 16.05
C ASP A 312 17.25 -4.93 17.17
N GLY A 313 18.42 -4.27 17.23
CA GLY A 313 19.46 -4.52 18.21
C GLY A 313 20.23 -5.83 17.98
N SER A 314 20.12 -6.43 16.79
CA SER A 314 20.77 -7.71 16.45
C SER A 314 22.29 -7.64 16.33
N GLY A 315 22.87 -6.43 16.31
CA GLY A 315 24.32 -6.22 16.27
C GLY A 315 24.70 -4.75 16.15
N ASP A 316 25.99 -4.51 15.85
CA ASP A 316 26.50 -3.20 15.47
C ASP A 316 25.98 -2.83 14.06
N VAL A 317 25.18 -1.77 13.98
CA VAL A 317 24.54 -1.35 12.73
C VAL A 317 25.57 -1.00 11.66
N ASP A 318 26.72 -0.42 12.01
CA ASP A 318 27.73 -0.04 11.02
C ASP A 318 28.49 -1.25 10.49
N ALA A 319 28.70 -2.27 11.33
CA ALA A 319 29.24 -3.56 10.89
C ALA A 319 28.26 -4.27 9.92
N LEU A 320 26.96 -4.25 10.22
CA LEU A 320 25.92 -4.82 9.36
C LEU A 320 25.80 -4.07 8.02
N ARG A 321 25.91 -2.74 8.04
CA ARG A 321 25.90 -1.90 6.82
C ARG A 321 27.14 -2.16 5.97
N THR A 322 28.30 -2.26 6.60
CA THR A 322 29.56 -2.60 5.91
C THR A 322 29.48 -3.97 5.24
N SER A 323 28.86 -4.99 5.87
CA SER A 323 28.75 -6.34 5.29
C SER A 323 27.93 -6.40 3.99
N VAL A 324 27.13 -5.37 3.71
CA VAL A 324 26.33 -5.24 2.49
C VAL A 324 26.77 -4.08 1.59
N GLY A 325 27.96 -3.52 1.85
CA GLY A 325 28.57 -2.47 1.03
C GLY A 325 27.92 -1.10 1.18
N MET A 326 27.38 -0.78 2.36
CA MET A 326 26.85 0.55 2.69
C MET A 326 27.78 1.30 3.65
N ASP A 327 27.79 2.63 3.53
CA ASP A 327 28.49 3.53 4.47
C ASP A 327 27.86 3.49 5.86
N SER A 328 28.51 4.12 6.85
CA SER A 328 27.99 4.21 8.22
C SER A 328 26.57 4.81 8.27
N LEU A 329 25.80 4.48 9.30
CA LEU A 329 24.46 5.06 9.49
C LEU A 329 24.56 6.58 9.65
N ALA A 330 25.59 7.06 10.34
CA ALA A 330 25.81 8.49 10.55
C ALA A 330 26.09 9.24 9.24
N ASP A 331 26.85 8.65 8.31
CA ASP A 331 27.11 9.27 7.00
C ASP A 331 25.86 9.26 6.14
N TYR A 332 25.13 8.14 6.11
CA TYR A 332 23.87 8.02 5.37
C TYR A 332 22.82 9.06 5.81
N LEU A 333 22.74 9.37 7.11
CA LEU A 333 21.80 10.37 7.61
C LEU A 333 22.12 11.81 7.15
N LYS A 334 23.36 12.09 6.69
CA LYS A 334 23.74 13.40 6.15
C LYS A 334 23.15 13.67 4.77
N ASP A 335 22.78 12.62 4.03
CA ASP A 335 22.19 12.74 2.69
C ASP A 335 20.74 13.24 2.74
N PHE A 336 20.11 13.25 3.91
CA PHE A 336 18.74 13.69 4.07
C PHE A 336 18.66 15.16 4.51
N PRO A 337 17.87 16.00 3.82
CA PRO A 337 17.65 17.37 4.25
C PRO A 337 16.86 17.41 5.55
N SER A 338 16.96 18.55 6.26
CA SER A 338 16.07 18.87 7.38
C SER A 338 14.62 18.70 6.96
N CYS A 339 13.81 18.16 7.85
CA CYS A 339 12.43 17.83 7.56
C CYS A 339 11.49 18.68 8.41
N THR A 340 10.32 18.98 7.87
CA THR A 340 9.16 19.28 8.70
C THR A 340 8.52 17.94 9.03
N ALA A 341 8.18 17.71 10.30
CA ALA A 341 7.31 16.57 10.62
C ALA A 341 6.05 16.72 9.75
N ALA A 342 5.67 15.67 9.03
CA ALA A 342 4.33 15.64 8.46
C ALA A 342 3.35 15.73 9.64
N PRO A 343 2.28 16.56 9.55
CA PRO A 343 1.28 16.65 10.59
C PRO A 343 0.66 15.29 10.95
#